data_AF-A0A7L2SPG9-F1
#
_entry.id   AF-A0A7L2SPG9-F1
#
_cell.length_a   1.000
_cell.length_b   1.000
_cell.length_c   1.000
_cell.angle_alpha   90.00
_cell.angle_beta   90.00
_cell.angle_gamma   90.00
#
_symmetry.space_group_name_H-M   'P 1'
#
loop_
_entity.id
_entity.type
_entity.pdbx_description
1 polymer ?
#
loop_
_entity_poly.entity_id
_entity_poly.type
_entity_poly.pdbx_seq_one_letter_code
_entity_poly.pdbx_strand_id
1 'polypeptide(L)' 'VVGLFSIISKGCDSSCDASYQDFNVGNRNISCCSTDLCNVNAAGSVRSSYGLAGGIAAGVLWTVLNNKL' A
#
# COMPACT_ATOMS: atom_id res chain seq x y z
N VAL A 1 -7.92 -3.63 -22.21
CA VAL A 1 -7.22 -3.36 -20.94
C VAL A 1 -8.25 -2.90 -19.93
N VAL A 2 -8.57 -3.74 -18.96
CA VAL A 2 -9.41 -3.38 -17.81
C VAL A 2 -8.43 -3.10 -16.67
N GLY A 3 -8.49 -1.92 -16.04
CA GLY A 3 -7.63 -1.61 -14.87
C GLY A 3 -6.46 -0.64 -15.07
N LEU A 4 -6.58 0.39 -15.92
CA LEU A 4 -5.56 1.46 -16.01
C LEU A 4 -5.58 2.42 -14.82
N PHE A 5 -6.72 2.56 -14.14
CA PHE A 5 -6.90 3.50 -13.03
C PHE A 5 -7.71 2.85 -11.91
N SER A 6 -7.22 2.96 -10.68
CA SER A 6 -7.96 2.62 -9.47
C SER A 6 -8.37 3.93 -8.79
N ILE A 7 -9.67 4.20 -8.74
CA ILE A 7 -10.23 5.37 -8.07
C ILE A 7 -10.68 4.92 -6.68
N ILE A 8 -10.12 5.55 -5.65
CA ILE A 8 -10.47 5.23 -4.26
C ILE A 8 -11.19 6.42 -3.64
N SER A 9 -12.48 6.23 -3.35
CA SER A 9 -13.30 7.21 -2.65
C SER A 9 -13.49 6.82 -1.18
N LYS A 10 -13.47 7.80 -0.30
CA LYS A 10 -13.62 7.62 1.16
C LYS A 10 -14.63 8.59 1.71
N GLY A 11 -15.46 8.11 2.62
CA GLY A 11 -16.44 8.92 3.33
C GLY A 11 -16.97 8.17 4.54
N CYS A 12 -17.76 8.88 5.34
CA CYS A 12 -18.54 8.30 6.41
C CYS A 12 -19.99 8.22 5.96
N ASP A 13 -20.65 7.12 6.29
CA ASP A 13 -22.07 6.92 6.04
C ASP A 13 -22.73 6.42 7.33
N SER A 14 -23.99 6.80 7.54
CA SER A 14 -24.82 6.26 8.63
C SER A 14 -25.12 4.77 8.44
N SER A 15 -25.16 4.30 7.20
CA SER A 15 -25.36 2.89 6.84
C SER A 15 -24.34 2.51 5.77
N CYS A 16 -23.33 1.73 6.15
CA CYS A 16 -22.31 1.25 5.23
C CYS A 16 -22.44 -0.26 5.03
N ASP A 17 -22.71 -0.68 3.79
CA ASP A 17 -22.74 -2.09 3.39
C ASP A 17 -21.51 -2.45 2.56
N ALA A 18 -20.78 -3.46 3.02
CA ALA A 18 -19.65 -4.00 2.29
C ALA A 18 -20.16 -4.74 1.04
N SER A 19 -19.62 -4.39 -0.12
CA SER A 19 -20.08 -4.94 -1.40
C SER A 19 -18.95 -4.99 -2.42
N TYR A 20 -18.92 -6.09 -3.17
CA TYR A 20 -17.99 -6.31 -4.27
C TYR A 20 -18.79 -6.49 -5.56
N GLN A 21 -18.47 -5.70 -6.58
CA GLN A 21 -19.12 -5.80 -7.88
C GLN A 21 -18.10 -5.77 -9.02
N ASP A 22 -18.11 -6.81 -9.83
CA ASP A 22 -17.30 -6.94 -11.04
C ASP A 22 -18.17 -6.63 -12.26
N PHE A 23 -17.88 -5.51 -12.91
CA PHE A 23 -18.64 -5.02 -14.06
C PHE A 23 -18.02 -5.45 -15.40
N ASN A 24 -17.10 -6.44 -15.41
CA ASN A 24 -16.34 -6.92 -16.58
C ASN A 24 -15.35 -5.88 -17.16
N VAL A 25 -15.73 -4.61 -17.22
CA VAL A 25 -14.92 -3.45 -17.63
C VAL A 25 -14.25 -2.72 -16.44
N GLY A 26 -14.48 -3.18 -15.21
CA GLY A 26 -13.94 -2.61 -13.98
C GLY A 26 -14.53 -3.27 -12.75
N ASN A 27 -13.91 -3.05 -11.60
CA ASN A 27 -14.33 -3.65 -10.32
C ASN A 27 -14.52 -2.56 -9.26
N ARG A 28 -15.58 -2.70 -8.45
CA ARG A 28 -15.88 -1.84 -7.31
C ARG A 28 -15.86 -2.68 -6.03
N ASN A 29 -15.00 -2.28 -5.09
CA ASN A 29 -14.91 -2.90 -3.76
C ASN A 29 -15.22 -1.86 -2.67
N ILE A 30 -16.29 -2.08 -1.89
CA ILE A 30 -16.69 -1.25 -0.75
C ILE A 30 -16.30 -1.97 0.53
N SER A 31 -15.55 -1.29 1.39
CA SER A 31 -15.17 -1.76 2.72
C SER A 31 -15.68 -0.79 3.77
N CYS A 32 -16.27 -1.33 4.84
CA CYS A 32 -16.86 -0.59 5.94
C CYS A 32 -16.10 -0.89 7.24
N CYS A 33 -15.97 0.13 8.08
CA CYS A 33 -15.32 0.03 9.37
C CYS A 33 -15.88 1.12 10.31
N SER A 34 -15.73 0.95 11.63
CA SER A 34 -16.46 1.74 12.64
C SER A 34 -15.57 2.56 13.58
N THR A 35 -14.25 2.52 13.43
CA THR A 35 -13.32 3.28 14.29
C THR A 35 -12.79 4.51 13.57
N ASP A 36 -12.31 5.49 14.33
CA ASP A 36 -11.74 6.71 13.73
C ASP A 36 -10.56 6.38 12.80
N LEU A 37 -10.55 7.04 11.62
CA LEU A 37 -9.55 6.87 10.56
C LEU A 37 -9.33 5.42 10.09
N CYS A 38 -10.28 4.51 10.32
CA CYS A 38 -10.15 3.10 9.96
C CYS A 38 -10.11 2.82 8.46
N ASN A 39 -10.70 3.72 7.66
CA ASN A 39 -10.79 3.61 6.22
C ASN A 39 -9.44 4.00 5.58
N VAL A 40 -8.35 3.29 5.89
CA VAL A 40 -7.04 3.50 5.27
C VAL A 40 -6.93 2.77 3.92
N ASN A 41 -6.06 3.26 3.04
CA ASN A 41 -5.75 2.60 1.76
C ASN A 41 -4.54 1.69 1.91
N ALA A 42 -4.65 0.43 1.45
CA ALA A 42 -3.49 -0.44 1.29
C ALA A 42 -2.59 -0.03 0.10
N ALA A 43 -3.08 0.82 -0.81
CA ALA A 43 -2.38 1.25 -2.02
C ALA A 43 -1.04 1.98 -1.77
N GLY A 44 -0.76 2.39 -0.52
CA GLY A 44 0.47 3.09 -0.14
C GLY A 44 1.32 2.38 0.91
N SER A 45 0.95 1.20 1.41
CA SER A 45 1.77 0.50 2.43
C SER A 45 2.93 -0.26 1.79
N VAL A 46 3.87 0.47 1.17
CA VAL A 46 5.22 -0.05 0.97
C VAL A 46 5.83 -0.22 2.36
N ARG A 47 5.71 -1.42 2.94
CA ARG A 47 6.35 -1.75 4.21
C ARG A 47 7.85 -1.77 3.95
N SER A 48 8.50 -0.63 4.18
CA SER A 48 9.94 -0.49 4.00
C SER A 48 10.63 -1.52 4.91
N SER A 49 11.28 -2.51 4.30
CA SER A 49 11.98 -3.55 5.04
C SER A 49 13.31 -2.98 5.53
N TYR A 50 13.38 -2.67 6.82
CA TYR A 50 14.60 -2.19 7.48
C TYR A 50 15.79 -3.11 7.27
N GLY A 51 15.56 -4.42 7.04
CA GLY A 51 16.60 -5.39 6.73
C GLY A 51 17.29 -5.16 5.38
N LEU A 52 16.54 -4.73 4.35
CA LEU A 52 17.11 -4.40 3.04
C LEU A 52 17.93 -3.11 3.09
N ALA A 53 17.42 -2.08 3.78
CA ALA A 53 18.13 -0.82 3.96
C ALA A 53 19.44 -1.02 4.74
N GLY A 54 19.40 -1.83 5.81
CA GLY A 54 20.59 -2.17 6.60
C GLY A 54 21.63 -2.98 5.82
N GLY A 55 21.19 -3.94 5.01
CA GLY A 55 22.07 -4.74 4.16
C GLY A 55 22.82 -3.90 3.11
N ILE A 56 22.13 -2.96 2.46
CA ILE A 56 22.76 -2.04 1.50
C ILE A 56 23.75 -1.12 2.22
N ALA A 57 23.38 -0.53 3.35
CA ALA A 57 24.27 0.35 4.11
C ALA A 57 25.54 -0.38 4.58
N ALA A 58 25.40 -1.60 5.12
CA ALA A 58 26.53 -2.41 5.55
C ALA A 58 27.42 -2.86 4.37
N GLY A 59 26.81 -3.25 3.25
CA GLY A 59 27.54 -3.62 2.04
C GLY A 59 28.35 -2.45 1.46
N VAL A 60 27.74 -1.27 1.32
CA VAL A 60 28.43 -0.06 0.86
C VAL A 60 29.54 0.33 1.82
N LEU A 61 29.26 0.34 3.13
CA LEU A 61 30.26 0.65 4.15
C LEU A 61 31.45 -0.32 4.06
N TRP A 62 31.20 -1.62 3.95
CA TRP A 62 32.25 -2.63 3.80
C TRP A 62 33.10 -2.37 2.56
N THR A 63 32.48 -2.11 1.39
CA THR A 63 33.24 -1.81 0.17
C THR A 63 34.11 -0.56 0.33
N VAL A 64 33.60 0.52 0.94
CA VAL A 64 34.35 1.76 1.16
C VAL A 64 35.53 1.56 2.10
N LEU A 65 35.38 0.79 3.18
CA LEU A 65 36.48 0.52 4.10
C LEU A 65 37.54 -0.39 3.46
N ASN A 66 37.15 -1.36 2.64
CA ASN A 66 38.11 -2.25 1.98
C ASN A 66 38.81 -1.60 0.77
N ASN A 67 38.25 -0.54 0.19
CA ASN A 67 38.89 0.20 -0.90
C ASN A 67 39.88 1.28 -0.42
N LYS A 68 40.05 1.43 0.91
CA LYS A 68 40.98 2.39 1.55
C LYS A 68 42.16 1.71 2.27
N LEU A 69 42.31 0.39 2.15
CA LEU A 69 43.49 -0.40 2.51
C LEU A 69 44.23 -0.78 1.22
#